data_AF-A0A7J2M9U5-F1
#
_entry.id   AF-A0A7J2M9U5-F1
#
_cell.length_a   1.000
_cell.length_b   1.000
_cell.length_c   1.000
_cell.angle_alpha   90.00
_cell.angle_beta   90.00
_cell.angle_gamma   90.00
#
_symmetry.space_group_name_H-M   'P 1'
#
loop_
_entity.id
_entity.type
_entity.pdbx_description
1 polymer ?
#
loop_
_entity_poly.entity_id
_entity_poly.type
_entity_poly.pdbx_seq_one_letter_code
_entity_poly.pdbx_strand_id
1 'polypeptide(L)' 'MVKYSTISIPKELHEEIRQTFIDDPRYGYSSVAEFSMEAIKIRLAEIRRALEEERSNKRRKIKRTVERIKKQLK' A
#
# COMPACT_ATOMS: atom_id res chain seq x y z
N MET A 1 -5.67 5.60 24.65
CA MET A 1 -5.57 6.75 23.72
C MET A 1 -4.78 6.32 22.50
N VAL A 2 -5.25 6.64 21.30
CA VAL A 2 -4.49 6.41 20.05
C VAL A 2 -3.29 7.36 20.05
N LYS A 3 -2.08 6.84 19.81
CA LYS A 3 -0.86 7.65 19.70
C LYS A 3 -0.75 8.14 18.26
N TYR A 4 -0.90 9.44 18.06
CA TYR A 4 -0.74 10.07 16.75
C TYR A 4 0.70 10.52 16.56
N SER A 5 1.14 10.51 15.30
CA SER A 5 2.39 11.12 14.85
C SER A 5 2.09 12.05 13.69
N THR A 6 2.95 13.06 13.49
CA THR A 6 2.81 14.03 12.40
C THR A 6 3.71 13.64 11.24
N ILE A 7 3.23 13.86 10.01
CA ILE A 7 4.03 13.80 8.80
C ILE A 7 4.02 15.18 8.14
N SER A 8 5.16 15.58 7.59
CA SER A 8 5.29 16.82 6.82
C SER A 8 5.32 16.51 5.34
N ILE A 9 4.64 17.32 4.54
CA ILE A 9 4.70 17.28 3.08
C ILE A 9 5.11 18.66 2.53
N PRO A 10 5.68 18.72 1.32
CA PRO A 10 5.93 20.00 0.65
C PRO A 10 4.64 20.83 0.56
N LYS A 11 4.77 22.15 0.70
CA LYS A 11 3.62 23.05 0.66
C LYS A 11 2.91 22.98 -0.69
N GLU A 12 3.67 22.82 -1.76
CA GLU A 12 3.18 22.70 -3.12
C GLU A 12 2.28 21.47 -3.26
N LEU A 13 2.70 20.34 -2.70
CA LEU A 13 1.90 19.11 -2.70
C LEU A 13 0.64 19.25 -1.84
N HIS A 14 0.74 19.92 -0.69
CA HIS A 14 -0.43 20.22 0.13
C HIS A 14 -1.47 21.04 -0.64
N GLU A 15 -1.04 22.09 -1.33
CA GLU A 15 -1.92 22.95 -2.13
C GLU A 15 -2.50 22.23 -3.34
N GLU A 16 -1.70 21.40 -4.02
CA GLU A 16 -2.19 20.56 -5.12
C GLU A 16 -3.32 19.64 -4.67
N ILE A 17 -3.15 18.97 -3.51
CA ILE A 17 -4.20 18.12 -2.93
C ILE A 17 -5.44 18.96 -2.58
N ARG A 18 -5.25 20.12 -1.94
CA ARG A 18 -6.35 21.00 -1.54
C ARG A 18 -7.18 21.44 -2.74
N GLN A 19 -6.53 21.98 -3.76
CA GLN A 19 -7.19 22.50 -4.96
C GLN A 19 -7.87 21.41 -5.77
N THR A 20 -7.29 20.21 -5.80
CA THR A 20 -7.83 19.10 -6.61
C THR A 20 -8.98 18.37 -5.94
N PHE A 21 -8.87 18.10 -4.63
CA PHE A 21 -9.76 17.14 -3.95
C PHE A 21 -10.59 17.74 -2.82
N ILE A 22 -10.19 18.89 -2.26
CA ILE A 22 -10.90 19.52 -1.13
C ILE A 22 -11.80 20.64 -1.62
N ASP A 23 -11.29 21.47 -2.52
CA ASP A 23 -12.03 22.60 -3.08
C ASP A 23 -13.14 22.14 -4.05
N ASP A 24 -13.09 20.89 -4.53
CA ASP A 24 -14.12 20.27 -5.36
C ASP A 24 -14.99 19.29 -4.55
N PRO A 25 -16.27 19.65 -4.27
CA PRO A 25 -17.14 18.86 -3.40
C PRO A 25 -17.50 17.47 -3.98
N ARG A 26 -17.21 17.21 -5.26
CA ARG A 26 -17.47 15.91 -5.89
C ARG A 26 -16.64 14.78 -5.29
N TYR A 27 -15.48 15.09 -4.70
CA TYR A 27 -14.59 14.08 -4.12
C TYR A 27 -14.90 13.78 -2.65
N GLY A 28 -15.71 14.60 -1.98
CA GLY A 28 -16.23 14.29 -0.64
C GLY A 28 -15.22 14.35 0.51
N TYR A 29 -14.03 14.91 0.30
CA TYR A 29 -13.00 15.05 1.34
C TYR A 29 -13.16 16.36 2.11
N SER A 30 -13.10 16.28 3.43
CA SER A 30 -13.22 17.45 4.33
C SER A 30 -11.88 18.16 4.58
N SER A 31 -10.76 17.46 4.38
CA SER A 31 -9.42 18.02 4.61
C SER A 31 -8.32 17.25 3.87
N VAL A 32 -7.19 17.93 3.66
CA VAL A 32 -5.96 17.31 3.12
C VAL A 32 -5.52 16.11 3.98
N ALA A 33 -5.71 16.18 5.31
CA ALA A 33 -5.35 15.11 6.22
C ALA A 33 -6.22 13.86 6.02
N GLU A 34 -7.53 14.03 5.82
CA GLU A 34 -8.45 12.93 5.54
C GLU A 34 -8.09 12.21 4.24
N PHE A 35 -7.94 12.98 3.15
CA PHE A 35 -7.50 12.47 1.85
C PHE A 35 -6.18 11.71 1.97
N SER A 36 -5.17 12.33 2.61
CA SER A 36 -3.84 11.75 2.75
C SER A 36 -3.87 10.44 3.53
N MET A 37 -4.66 10.38 4.61
CA MET A 37 -4.80 9.18 5.42
C MET A 37 -5.41 8.02 4.61
N GLU A 38 -6.45 8.29 3.83
CA GLU A 38 -7.07 7.26 2.99
C GLU A 38 -6.12 6.79 1.89
N ALA A 39 -5.47 7.72 1.17
CA ALA A 39 -4.50 7.41 0.14
C ALA A 39 -3.35 6.53 0.68
N ILE A 40 -2.82 6.85 1.86
CA ILE A 40 -1.79 6.04 2.54
C ILE A 40 -2.30 4.63 2.85
N LYS A 41 -3.54 4.49 3.35
CA LYS A 41 -4.13 3.17 3.66
C LYS A 41 -4.28 2.32 2.41
N ILE A 42 -4.79 2.88 1.32
CA ILE A 42 -4.93 2.19 0.03
C ILE A 42 -3.56 1.73 -0.45
N ARG A 43 -2.57 2.63 -0.47
CA ARG A 43 -1.23 2.30 -0.94
C ARG A 43 -0.56 1.22 -0.09
N LEU A 44 -0.73 1.25 1.23
CA LEU A 44 -0.21 0.21 2.12
C LEU A 44 -0.88 -1.14 1.86
N ALA A 45 -2.18 -1.18 1.58
CA ALA A 45 -2.90 -2.41 1.27
C ALA A 45 -2.39 -3.03 -0.04
N GLU A 46 -2.20 -2.23 -1.08
CA GLU A 46 -1.61 -2.66 -2.36
C GLU A 46 -0.21 -3.26 -2.16
N ILE A 47 0.66 -2.58 -1.42
CA ILE A 47 2.03 -3.04 -1.16
C ILE A 47 2.01 -4.37 -0.40
N ARG A 48 1.17 -4.49 0.65
CA ARG A 48 1.03 -5.73 1.41
C ARG A 48 0.59 -6.89 0.52
N ARG A 49 -0.42 -6.68 -0.32
CA ARG A 49 -0.90 -7.68 -1.26
C ARG A 49 0.19 -8.12 -2.23
N ALA A 50 0.93 -7.16 -2.82
CA ALA A 50 2.03 -7.46 -3.72
C ALA A 50 3.12 -8.32 -3.05
N LEU A 51 3.47 -8.00 -1.80
CA LEU A 51 4.45 -8.77 -1.02
C LEU A 51 3.96 -10.18 -0.70
N GLU A 52 2.67 -10.35 -0.39
CA GLU A 52 2.07 -11.66 -0.14
C GLU A 52 2.03 -12.54 -1.39
N GLU A 53 1.69 -11.96 -2.54
CA GLU A 53 1.72 -12.63 -3.83
C GLU A 53 3.15 -13.07 -4.19
N GLU A 54 4.14 -12.19 -3.99
CA GLU A 54 5.56 -12.51 -4.22
C GLU A 54 6.03 -13.66 -3.31
N ARG A 55 5.72 -13.61 -2.01
CA ARG A 55 6.05 -14.67 -1.04
C ARG A 55 5.39 -15.99 -1.41
N SER A 56 4.12 -15.96 -1.82
CA SER A 56 3.38 -17.15 -2.24
C SER A 56 3.98 -17.79 -3.50
N ASN A 57 4.38 -16.95 -4.46
CA ASN A 57 5.06 -17.40 -5.67
C ASN A 57 6.43 -18.03 -5.37
N LYS A 58 7.23 -17.41 -4.49
CA LYS A 58 8.50 -17.97 -4.00
C LYS A 58 8.29 -19.33 -3.32
N ARG A 59 7.31 -19.45 -2.41
CA ARG A 59 6.98 -20.73 -1.74
C ARG A 59 6.58 -21.83 -2.72
N ARG A 60 5.74 -21.50 -3.72
CA ARG A 60 5.34 -22.46 -4.77
C ARG A 60 6.53 -22.94 -5.60
N LYS A 61 7.44 -22.03 -5.99
CA LYS A 61 8.67 -22.38 -6.71
C LYS A 61 9.54 -23.33 -5.88
N ILE A 62 9.80 -22.99 -4.62
CA ILE A 62 10.59 -23.83 -3.71
C ILE A 62 9.97 -25.23 -3.57
N LYS A 63 8.65 -25.31 -3.34
CA LYS A 63 7.94 -26.60 -3.23
C LYS A 63 8.14 -27.48 -4.46
N ARG A 64 7.97 -26.92 -5.66
CA ARG A 64 8.19 -27.65 -6.94
C ARG A 64 9.63 -28.13 -7.09
N THR A 65 10.60 -27.29 -6.75
CA THR A 65 12.03 -27.67 -6.80
C THR A 65 12.32 -28.82 -5.85
N VAL A 66 11.82 -28.76 -4.61
CA VAL A 66 11.99 -29.83 -3.61
C VAL A 66 11.35 -31.13 -4.08
N GLU A 67 10.13 -31.09 -4.64
CA GLU A 67 9.45 -32.26 -5.18
C GLU A 67 10.23 -32.90 -6.33
N ARG A 68 10.84 -32.09 -7.21
CA ARG A 68 11.67 -32.58 -8.31
C ARG A 68 12.94 -33.27 -7.79
N ILE A 69 13.63 -32.66 -6.83
CA ILE A 69 14.82 -33.27 -6.21
C ILE A 69 14.46 -34.61 -5.54
N LYS A 70 13.36 -34.66 -4.79
CA LYS A 70 12.89 -35.91 -4.16
C LYS A 70 12.61 -37.03 -5.17
N LYS A 71 12.10 -36.69 -6.37
CA LYS A 71 11.88 -37.67 -7.44
C LYS A 71 13.16 -38.16 -8.10
N GLN A 72 14.23 -37.36 -8.10
CA GLN A 72 15.52 -37.72 -8.70
C GLN A 72 16.41 -38.56 -7.76
N LEU A 73 16.15 -38.48 -6.45
CA LEU A 73 16.84 -39.25 -5.41
C LEU A 73 16.17 -40.61 -5.11
N LYS A 74 15.05 -40.90 -5.78
CA LYS A 74 14.31 -42.18 -5.72
C LYS A 74 14.54 -42.93 -7.02
#